data_AF-A0A2N4UB69-F1
#
_entry.id   AF-A0A2N4UB69-F1
#
_cell.length_a   1.000
_cell.length_b   1.000
_cell.length_c   1.000
_cell.angle_alpha   90.00
_cell.angle_beta   90.00
_cell.angle_gamma   90.00
#
_symmetry.space_group_name_H-M   'P 1'
#
loop_
_entity.id
_entity.type
_entity.pdbx_description
1 polymer ?
#
loop_
_entity_poly.entity_id
_entity_poly.type
_entity_poly.pdbx_seq_one_letter_code
_entity_poly.pdbx_strand_id
1 'polypeptide(L)'
;MAPNTAKFGLATARDLFGKLEHDRDLLLRQRPENTEEQRLEEYEAFNFFVTAWHLHHDWLGNNAIEKPNHSLRKIADAHSHLKEVRHAIRGIANGSKHFSPREKLKVSVGPREISSYYSYFFGPQYAIDTKSFHFLMYELVVIVMEYFDWIFDDESPSSVPVALLEKLEKAKELRIARENHRNNSF
;
A
#
# COMPACT_ATOMS: atom_id res chain seq x y z
N MET A 1 -8.36 -13.51 -38.72
CA MET A 1 -7.69 -12.62 -37.75
C MET A 1 -8.77 -11.80 -37.07
N ALA A 2 -8.96 -11.95 -35.76
CA ALA A 2 -9.87 -11.08 -35.03
C ALA A 2 -9.24 -9.68 -34.95
N PRO A 3 -10.02 -8.60 -35.10
CA PRO A 3 -9.50 -7.25 -35.02
C PRO A 3 -8.94 -7.02 -33.61
N ASN A 4 -7.71 -6.54 -33.54
CA ASN A 4 -7.03 -6.15 -32.31
C ASN A 4 -7.69 -4.84 -31.83
N THR A 5 -8.74 -4.95 -31.03
CA THR A 5 -9.35 -3.80 -30.37
C THR A 5 -8.37 -3.29 -29.33
N ALA A 6 -7.68 -2.19 -29.64
CA ALA A 6 -6.97 -1.42 -28.65
C ALA A 6 -7.97 -1.05 -27.53
N LYS A 7 -7.85 -1.69 -26.36
CA LYS A 7 -8.63 -1.34 -25.17
C LYS A 7 -8.16 0.05 -24.73
N PHE A 8 -8.94 1.08 -25.04
CA PHE A 8 -8.74 2.42 -24.49
C PHE A 8 -9.35 2.45 -23.08
N GLY A 9 -8.51 2.63 -22.06
CA GLY A 9 -8.92 2.86 -20.67
C GLY A 9 -8.93 1.62 -19.77
N LEU A 10 -9.25 1.85 -18.50
CA LEU A 10 -9.40 0.84 -17.46
C LEU A 10 -10.80 0.21 -17.58
N ALA A 11 -10.89 -1.05 -18.02
CA ALA A 11 -12.18 -1.73 -18.23
C ALA A 11 -12.40 -2.90 -17.27
N THR A 12 -11.33 -3.49 -16.74
CA THR A 12 -11.40 -4.67 -15.87
C THR A 12 -10.59 -4.51 -14.57
N ALA A 13 -10.91 -5.32 -13.56
CA ALA A 13 -10.15 -5.30 -12.31
C ALA A 13 -8.68 -5.63 -12.55
N ARG A 14 -8.40 -6.46 -13.57
CA ARG A 14 -7.05 -6.78 -14.03
C ARG A 14 -6.36 -5.59 -14.67
N ASP A 15 -7.06 -4.77 -15.47
CA ASP A 15 -6.49 -3.54 -16.04
C ASP A 15 -6.07 -2.56 -14.92
N LEU A 16 -6.91 -2.39 -13.89
CA LEU A 16 -6.57 -1.51 -12.76
C LEU A 16 -5.44 -2.08 -11.90
N PHE A 17 -5.35 -3.40 -11.77
CA PHE A 17 -4.19 -4.04 -11.15
C PHE A 17 -2.91 -3.79 -11.95
N GLY A 18 -2.96 -3.90 -13.29
CA GLY A 18 -1.83 -3.53 -14.16
C GLY A 18 -1.43 -2.06 -14.05
N LYS A 19 -2.39 -1.14 -13.88
CA LYS A 19 -2.08 0.26 -13.55
C LYS A 19 -1.38 0.37 -12.19
N LEU A 20 -1.80 -0.39 -11.18
CA LEU A 20 -1.16 -0.36 -9.87
C LEU A 20 0.31 -0.81 -9.95
N GLU A 21 0.60 -1.84 -10.75
CA GLU A 21 1.98 -2.27 -11.03
C GLU A 21 2.79 -1.16 -11.71
N HIS A 22 2.18 -0.43 -12.65
CA HIS A 22 2.81 0.72 -13.29
C HIS A 22 3.10 1.86 -12.32
N ASP A 23 2.12 2.25 -11.49
CA ASP A 23 2.28 3.30 -10.47
C ASP A 23 3.38 2.93 -9.47
N ARG A 24 3.46 1.65 -9.06
CA ARG A 24 4.56 1.13 -8.21
C ARG A 24 5.91 1.35 -8.89
N ASP A 25 6.04 0.96 -10.16
CA ASP A 25 7.31 1.05 -10.87
C ASP A 25 7.77 2.50 -11.06
N LEU A 26 6.83 3.43 -11.30
CA LEU A 26 7.13 4.86 -11.35
C LEU A 26 7.63 5.38 -10.01
N LEU A 27 6.98 4.98 -8.91
CA LEU A 27 7.34 5.39 -7.56
C LEU A 27 8.70 4.83 -7.11
N LEU A 28 8.93 3.53 -7.29
CA LEU A 28 10.16 2.87 -6.80
C LEU A 28 11.41 3.22 -7.61
N ARG A 29 11.26 3.85 -8.78
CA ARG A 29 12.38 4.40 -9.55
C ARG A 29 12.84 5.75 -9.04
N GLN A 30 12.04 6.43 -8.21
CA GLN A 30 12.41 7.72 -7.66
C GLN A 30 13.55 7.60 -6.66
N ARG A 31 14.46 8.58 -6.70
CA ARG A 31 15.53 8.78 -5.72
C ARG A 31 15.69 10.27 -5.51
N PRO A 32 14.81 10.90 -4.71
CA PRO A 32 14.74 12.34 -4.69
C PRO A 32 15.94 12.95 -3.96
N GLU A 33 16.68 13.80 -4.67
CA GLU A 33 17.85 14.53 -4.18
C GLU A 33 17.52 15.99 -3.83
N ASN A 34 16.41 16.51 -4.36
CA ASN A 34 15.95 17.88 -4.16
C ASN A 34 14.43 17.96 -3.90
N THR A 35 13.95 19.16 -3.56
CA THR A 35 12.53 19.39 -3.22
C THR A 35 11.56 19.14 -4.38
N GLU A 36 11.99 19.34 -5.63
CA GLU A 36 11.12 19.11 -6.79
C GLU A 36 10.90 17.61 -7.02
N GLU A 37 11.97 16.81 -6.94
CA GLU A 37 11.89 15.36 -7.03
C GLU A 37 11.13 14.74 -5.85
N GLN A 38 11.23 15.32 -4.65
CA GLN A 38 10.41 14.91 -3.50
C GLN A 38 8.92 15.12 -3.78
N ARG A 39 8.54 16.25 -4.39
CA ARG A 39 7.13 16.49 -4.76
C ARG A 39 6.64 15.53 -5.83
N LEU A 40 7.51 15.16 -6.78
CA LEU A 40 7.18 14.14 -7.78
C LEU A 40 6.95 12.78 -7.11
N GLU A 41 7.84 12.37 -6.21
CA GLU A 41 7.69 11.14 -5.44
C GLU A 41 6.39 11.14 -4.61
N GLU A 42 6.05 12.26 -3.94
CA GLU A 42 4.80 12.41 -3.21
C GLU A 42 3.58 12.26 -4.12
N TYR A 43 3.64 12.82 -5.33
CA TYR A 43 2.57 12.70 -6.32
C TYR A 43 2.42 11.25 -6.82
N GLU A 44 3.51 10.56 -7.13
CA GLU A 44 3.48 9.15 -7.54
C GLU A 44 3.01 8.24 -6.40
N ALA A 45 3.41 8.52 -5.15
CA ALA A 45 2.92 7.82 -3.98
C ALA A 45 1.41 8.02 -3.81
N PHE A 46 0.93 9.25 -3.96
CA PHE A 46 -0.50 9.54 -3.92
C PHE A 46 -1.27 8.76 -5.00
N ASN A 47 -0.79 8.77 -6.25
CA ASN A 47 -1.39 8.00 -7.34
C ASN A 47 -1.45 6.51 -7.01
N PHE A 48 -0.34 5.92 -6.54
CA PHE A 48 -0.28 4.52 -6.15
C PHE A 48 -1.33 4.18 -5.07
N PHE A 49 -1.39 4.94 -3.98
CA PHE A 49 -2.32 4.65 -2.88
C PHE A 49 -3.78 4.88 -3.27
N VAL A 50 -4.07 5.87 -4.11
CA VAL A 50 -5.41 6.09 -4.68
C VAL A 50 -5.82 4.93 -5.58
N THR A 51 -4.96 4.49 -6.49
CA THR A 51 -5.19 3.33 -7.35
C THR A 51 -5.43 2.06 -6.51
N ALA A 52 -4.59 1.81 -5.50
CA ALA A 52 -4.73 0.69 -4.57
C ALA A 52 -6.07 0.72 -3.82
N TRP A 53 -6.47 1.90 -3.32
CA TRP A 53 -7.76 2.05 -2.64
C TRP A 53 -8.93 1.75 -3.58
N HIS A 54 -8.95 2.31 -4.79
CA HIS A 54 -10.00 2.06 -5.76
C HIS A 54 -10.04 0.60 -6.20
N LEU A 55 -8.89 -0.04 -6.40
CA LEU A 55 -8.82 -1.46 -6.74
C LEU A 55 -9.46 -2.31 -5.65
N HIS A 56 -9.13 -2.05 -4.38
CA HIS A 56 -9.70 -2.78 -3.26
C HIS A 56 -11.20 -2.50 -3.06
N HIS A 57 -11.57 -1.22 -2.96
CA HIS A 57 -12.90 -0.80 -2.52
C HIS A 57 -13.92 -0.87 -3.64
N ASP A 58 -13.60 -0.33 -4.82
CA ASP A 58 -14.58 -0.14 -5.89
C ASP A 58 -14.59 -1.32 -6.86
N TRP A 59 -13.44 -1.95 -7.13
CA TRP A 59 -13.37 -2.99 -8.16
C TRP A 59 -13.52 -4.38 -7.58
N LEU A 60 -12.77 -4.72 -6.52
CA LEU A 60 -12.93 -6.02 -5.87
C LEU A 60 -14.22 -6.11 -5.04
N GLY A 61 -14.64 -4.99 -4.42
CA GLY A 61 -15.86 -4.89 -3.63
C GLY A 61 -17.15 -4.98 -4.46
N ASN A 62 -17.11 -4.63 -5.74
CA ASN A 62 -18.28 -4.66 -6.64
C ASN A 62 -18.21 -5.83 -7.65
N ASN A 63 -19.24 -5.95 -8.49
CA ASN A 63 -19.30 -6.92 -9.59
C ASN A 63 -18.46 -6.46 -10.79
N ALA A 64 -17.18 -6.13 -10.56
CA ALA A 64 -16.27 -5.74 -11.63
C ALA A 64 -15.97 -6.91 -12.58
N ILE A 65 -15.74 -6.57 -13.86
CA ILE A 65 -15.37 -7.51 -14.92
C ILE A 65 -13.95 -8.04 -14.65
N GLU A 66 -13.73 -9.34 -14.89
CA GLU A 66 -12.47 -10.08 -14.63
C GLU A 66 -11.96 -9.94 -13.18
N LYS A 67 -12.88 -9.94 -12.22
CA LYS A 67 -12.52 -10.08 -10.80
C LYS A 67 -12.05 -11.52 -10.50
N PRO A 68 -10.98 -11.72 -9.71
CA PRO A 68 -10.58 -13.06 -9.24
C PRO A 68 -11.70 -13.74 -8.46
N ASN A 69 -11.91 -15.03 -8.70
CA ASN A 69 -13.05 -15.79 -8.14
C ASN A 69 -13.01 -15.86 -6.62
N HIS A 70 -11.81 -15.93 -6.03
CA HIS A 70 -11.63 -16.10 -4.58
C HIS A 70 -11.30 -14.80 -3.84
N SER A 71 -11.25 -13.67 -4.55
CA SER A 71 -10.88 -12.36 -4.00
C SER A 71 -11.70 -11.96 -2.77
N LEU A 72 -13.03 -12.04 -2.83
CA LEU A 72 -13.91 -11.67 -1.71
C LEU A 72 -13.71 -12.54 -0.48
N ARG A 73 -13.52 -13.86 -0.68
CA ARG A 73 -13.26 -14.79 0.42
C ARG A 73 -11.92 -14.48 1.09
N LYS A 74 -10.86 -14.30 0.31
CA LYS A 74 -9.54 -13.88 0.81
C LYS A 74 -9.61 -12.55 1.57
N ILE A 75 -10.38 -11.59 1.08
CA ILE A 75 -10.59 -10.30 1.74
C ILE A 75 -11.29 -10.44 3.09
N ALA A 76 -12.28 -11.33 3.18
CA ALA A 76 -13.06 -11.59 4.39
C ALA A 76 -12.23 -12.34 5.45
N ASP A 77 -11.51 -13.38 5.01
CA ASP A 77 -10.66 -14.24 5.83
C ASP A 77 -9.29 -13.60 6.16
N ALA A 78 -9.01 -12.41 5.60
CA ALA A 78 -7.75 -11.72 5.81
C ALA A 78 -7.46 -11.46 7.29
N HIS A 79 -6.22 -11.74 7.68
CA HIS A 79 -5.69 -11.49 9.02
C HIS A 79 -5.90 -10.02 9.46
N SER A 80 -6.08 -9.77 10.75
CA SER A 80 -6.31 -8.43 11.30
C SER A 80 -5.23 -7.42 10.89
N HIS A 81 -3.98 -7.86 10.78
CA HIS A 81 -2.86 -7.05 10.31
C HIS A 81 -3.11 -6.48 8.90
N LEU A 82 -3.62 -7.29 7.96
CA LEU A 82 -3.95 -6.80 6.62
C LEU A 82 -5.14 -5.85 6.62
N LYS A 83 -6.10 -6.00 7.55
CA LYS A 83 -7.18 -5.01 7.70
C LYS A 83 -6.60 -3.64 8.04
N GLU A 84 -5.59 -3.59 8.90
CA GLU A 84 -4.91 -2.34 9.24
C GLU A 84 -4.10 -1.76 8.08
N VAL A 85 -3.42 -2.59 7.28
CA VAL A 85 -2.79 -2.15 6.02
C VAL A 85 -3.81 -1.51 5.09
N ARG A 86 -4.98 -2.12 4.90
CA ARG A 86 -6.05 -1.53 4.07
C ARG A 86 -6.57 -0.21 4.62
N HIS A 87 -6.63 -0.07 5.95
CA HIS A 87 -6.94 1.21 6.58
C HIS A 87 -5.82 2.25 6.37
N ALA A 88 -4.55 1.83 6.31
CA ALA A 88 -3.43 2.68 5.95
C ALA A 88 -3.58 3.23 4.52
N ILE A 89 -3.80 2.35 3.54
CA ILE A 89 -4.07 2.73 2.14
C ILE A 89 -5.23 3.71 2.06
N ARG A 90 -6.36 3.40 2.71
CA ARG A 90 -7.54 4.28 2.75
C ARG A 90 -7.19 5.64 3.35
N GLY A 91 -6.44 5.67 4.45
CA GLY A 91 -6.06 6.89 5.14
C GLY A 91 -5.20 7.79 4.27
N ILE A 92 -4.21 7.23 3.59
CA ILE A 92 -3.30 7.97 2.71
C ILE A 92 -4.05 8.47 1.46
N ALA A 93 -4.80 7.59 0.78
CA ALA A 93 -5.59 7.93 -0.41
C ALA A 93 -6.61 9.06 -0.17
N ASN A 94 -7.15 9.14 1.05
CA ASN A 94 -8.15 10.14 1.43
C ASN A 94 -7.59 11.34 2.20
N GLY A 95 -6.27 11.40 2.45
CA GLY A 95 -5.63 12.43 3.26
C GLY A 95 -5.84 13.86 2.73
N SER A 96 -6.17 14.02 1.44
CA SER A 96 -6.51 15.32 0.83
C SER A 96 -7.99 15.70 0.90
N LYS A 97 -8.91 14.74 1.15
CA LYS A 97 -10.37 14.94 1.05
C LYS A 97 -11.10 15.00 2.39
N HIS A 98 -10.51 14.51 3.47
CA HIS A 98 -11.15 14.45 4.79
C HIS A 98 -10.29 15.07 5.90
N PHE A 99 -10.18 16.39 5.90
CA PHE A 99 -10.06 17.17 7.14
C PHE A 99 -11.44 17.33 7.80
N SER A 100 -12.17 16.22 7.97
CA SER A 100 -13.37 16.22 8.80
C SER A 100 -12.92 16.12 10.26
N PRO A 101 -13.28 17.07 11.16
CA PRO A 101 -12.89 17.04 12.57
C PRO A 101 -13.34 15.78 13.33
N ARG A 102 -14.21 14.94 12.72
CA ARG A 102 -14.82 13.77 13.35
C ARG A 102 -14.10 12.45 13.08
N GLU A 103 -13.29 12.36 12.02
CA GLU A 103 -12.53 11.15 11.70
C GLU A 103 -11.05 11.37 12.02
N LYS A 104 -10.59 10.83 13.15
CA LYS A 104 -9.14 10.70 13.40
C LYS A 104 -8.60 9.70 12.38
N LEU A 105 -7.86 10.18 11.39
CA LEU A 105 -7.01 9.34 10.56
C LEU A 105 -6.12 8.51 11.50
N LYS A 106 -6.27 7.18 11.48
CA LYS A 106 -5.49 6.23 12.30
C LYS A 106 -4.09 5.97 11.71
N VAL A 107 -3.63 6.87 10.86
CA VAL A 107 -2.42 6.78 10.05
C VAL A 107 -1.76 8.14 10.14
N SER A 108 -0.50 8.18 10.54
CA SER A 108 0.31 9.39 10.51
C SER A 108 1.46 9.21 9.56
N VAL A 109 1.63 10.19 8.67
CA VAL A 109 2.82 10.30 7.83
C VAL A 109 3.79 11.21 8.57
N GLY A 110 4.93 10.66 8.98
CA GLY A 110 6.00 11.34 9.70
C GLY A 110 7.06 11.91 8.77
N PRO A 111 8.18 12.42 9.33
CA PRO A 111 9.29 12.90 8.53
C PRO A 111 9.96 11.76 7.74
N ARG A 112 10.81 12.13 6.79
CA ARG A 112 11.64 11.17 6.07
C ARG A 112 12.76 10.65 6.97
N GLU A 113 12.99 9.34 6.97
CA GLU A 113 14.02 8.71 7.80
C GLU A 113 14.71 7.54 7.10
N ILE A 114 15.88 7.16 7.63
CA ILE A 114 16.63 5.96 7.25
C ILE A 114 16.55 4.99 8.43
N SER A 115 15.69 3.99 8.33
CA SER A 115 15.45 3.01 9.40
C SER A 115 15.44 1.55 8.92
N SER A 116 15.77 1.31 7.65
CA SER A 116 15.94 -0.03 7.09
C SER A 116 17.08 -0.12 6.09
N TYR A 117 17.50 -1.34 5.76
CA TYR A 117 18.50 -1.58 4.72
C TYR A 117 18.09 -0.91 3.40
N TYR A 118 16.79 -0.92 3.08
CA TYR A 118 16.30 -0.33 1.84
C TYR A 118 16.43 1.20 1.83
N SER A 119 16.01 1.88 2.90
CA SER A 119 16.21 3.35 2.98
C SER A 119 17.67 3.77 3.08
N TYR A 120 18.57 2.89 3.53
CA TYR A 120 20.01 3.17 3.48
C TYR A 120 20.53 3.30 2.04
N PHE A 121 20.07 2.46 1.10
CA PHE A 121 20.52 2.48 -0.30
C PHE A 121 19.72 3.42 -1.21
N PHE A 122 18.45 3.65 -0.91
CA PHE A 122 17.53 4.42 -1.74
C PHE A 122 17.21 5.80 -1.17
N GLY A 123 17.82 6.15 -0.04
CA GLY A 123 17.65 7.44 0.63
C GLY A 123 16.52 7.47 1.66
N PRO A 124 16.41 8.57 2.43
CA PRO A 124 15.38 8.75 3.45
C PRO A 124 13.98 8.64 2.85
N GLN A 125 13.07 7.94 3.52
CA GLN A 125 11.68 7.74 3.08
C GLN A 125 10.69 8.18 4.15
N TYR A 126 9.50 8.61 3.73
CA TYR A 126 8.41 8.96 4.64
C TYR A 126 8.06 7.78 5.57
N ALA A 127 8.12 8.04 6.88
CA ALA A 127 7.60 7.14 7.89
C ALA A 127 6.08 7.13 7.86
N ILE A 128 5.48 5.94 7.88
CA ILE A 128 4.04 5.74 7.94
C ILE A 128 3.74 4.91 9.17
N ASP A 129 3.20 5.56 10.19
CA ASP A 129 2.81 4.93 11.43
C ASP A 129 1.31 4.66 11.43
N THR A 130 0.94 3.42 11.76
CA THR A 130 -0.42 3.04 12.10
C THR A 130 -0.52 2.79 13.61
N LYS A 131 -1.64 2.21 14.07
CA LYS A 131 -1.78 1.82 15.48
C LYS A 131 -0.72 0.78 15.86
N SER A 132 -0.51 -0.21 15.01
CA SER A 132 0.28 -1.40 15.32
C SER A 132 1.61 -1.45 14.54
N PHE A 133 1.76 -0.70 13.46
CA PHE A 133 2.88 -0.84 12.54
C PHE A 133 3.61 0.47 12.31
N HIS A 134 4.89 0.33 12.01
CA HIS A 134 5.73 1.37 11.46
C HIS A 134 6.27 0.88 10.12
N PHE A 135 6.00 1.64 9.07
CA PHE A 135 6.48 1.34 7.72
C PHE A 135 7.30 2.50 7.19
N LEU A 136 8.29 2.20 6.35
CA LEU A 136 8.72 3.16 5.34
C LEU A 136 7.82 3.08 4.12
N MET A 137 7.62 4.21 3.45
CA MET A 137 6.69 4.31 2.32
C MET A 137 6.89 3.22 1.26
N TYR A 138 8.13 2.97 0.82
CA TYR A 138 8.35 1.93 -0.19
C TYR A 138 8.16 0.51 0.34
N GLU A 139 8.38 0.26 1.64
CA GLU A 139 8.08 -1.02 2.26
C GLU A 139 6.56 -1.28 2.29
N LEU A 140 5.78 -0.24 2.60
CA LEU A 140 4.33 -0.32 2.53
C LEU A 140 3.87 -0.59 1.09
N VAL A 141 4.45 0.08 0.09
CA VAL A 141 4.17 -0.16 -1.34
C VAL A 141 4.39 -1.62 -1.71
N VAL A 142 5.51 -2.22 -1.30
CA VAL A 142 5.81 -3.64 -1.54
C VAL A 142 4.77 -4.55 -0.87
N ILE A 143 4.42 -4.29 0.39
CA ILE A 143 3.39 -5.05 1.13
C ILE A 143 2.03 -4.96 0.43
N VAL A 144 1.66 -3.77 -0.07
CA VAL A 144 0.40 -3.56 -0.80
C VAL A 144 0.38 -4.37 -2.08
N MET A 145 1.50 -4.42 -2.81
CA MET A 145 1.60 -5.20 -4.05
C MET A 145 1.49 -6.69 -3.78
N GLU A 146 2.23 -7.22 -2.81
CA GLU A 146 2.16 -8.64 -2.43
C GLU A 146 0.76 -9.03 -1.93
N TYR A 147 0.07 -8.11 -1.25
CA TYR A 147 -1.34 -8.30 -0.91
C TYR A 147 -2.19 -8.46 -2.18
N PHE A 148 -2.05 -7.61 -3.19
CA PHE A 148 -2.82 -7.73 -4.42
C PHE A 148 -2.41 -8.92 -5.28
N ASP A 149 -1.13 -9.26 -5.36
CA ASP A 149 -0.64 -10.49 -6.01
C ASP A 149 -1.36 -11.71 -5.42
N TRP A 150 -1.40 -11.81 -4.09
CA TRP A 150 -2.13 -12.87 -3.39
C TRP A 150 -3.64 -12.84 -3.67
N ILE A 151 -4.27 -11.66 -3.72
CA ILE A 151 -5.70 -11.56 -4.02
C ILE A 151 -6.02 -11.97 -5.46
N PHE A 152 -5.15 -11.65 -6.42
CA PHE A 152 -5.33 -11.89 -7.84
C PHE A 152 -4.89 -13.28 -8.33
N ASP A 153 -4.22 -14.05 -7.47
CA ASP A 153 -3.85 -15.44 -7.73
C ASP A 153 -4.93 -16.41 -7.24
N ASP A 154 -5.85 -16.83 -8.12
CA ASP A 154 -6.91 -17.79 -7.74
C ASP A 154 -6.35 -19.19 -7.36
N GLU A 155 -5.11 -19.53 -7.71
CA GLU A 155 -4.48 -20.80 -7.33
C GLU A 155 -3.96 -20.78 -5.90
N SER A 156 -3.70 -19.58 -5.35
CA SER A 156 -3.18 -19.45 -4.00
C SER A 156 -4.23 -19.85 -2.94
N PRO A 157 -3.79 -20.38 -1.79
CA PRO A 157 -4.67 -20.61 -0.64
C PRO A 157 -5.41 -19.35 -0.20
N SER A 158 -6.59 -19.53 0.42
CA SER A 158 -7.34 -18.43 1.05
C SER A 158 -6.69 -17.89 2.33
N SER A 159 -5.71 -18.60 2.88
CA SER A 159 -4.87 -18.11 3.98
C SER A 159 -3.86 -17.09 3.48
N VAL A 160 -3.57 -16.09 4.30
CA VAL A 160 -2.56 -15.07 4.02
C VAL A 160 -1.18 -15.73 3.86
N PRO A 161 -0.37 -15.37 2.85
CA PRO A 161 0.98 -15.90 2.68
C PRO A 161 1.86 -15.62 3.90
N VAL A 162 2.64 -16.62 4.32
CA VAL A 162 3.53 -16.52 5.51
C VAL A 162 4.55 -15.39 5.34
N ALA A 163 5.16 -15.25 4.17
CA ALA A 163 6.12 -14.20 3.88
C ALA A 163 5.53 -12.77 4.05
N LEU A 164 4.24 -12.60 3.75
CA LEU A 164 3.54 -11.34 3.95
C LEU A 164 3.29 -11.07 5.44
N LEU A 165 2.97 -12.12 6.22
CA LEU A 165 2.81 -12.02 7.67
C LEU A 165 4.13 -11.68 8.38
N GLU A 166 5.26 -12.27 7.94
CA GLU A 166 6.59 -12.00 8.50
C GLU A 166 6.99 -10.53 8.33
N LYS A 167 6.71 -9.94 7.15
CA LYS A 167 6.95 -8.50 6.92
C LYS A 167 6.12 -7.62 7.84
N LEU A 168 4.87 -8.00 8.08
CA LEU A 168 3.99 -7.27 8.99
C LEU A 168 4.44 -7.41 10.44
N GLU A 169 4.90 -8.59 10.86
CA GLU A 169 5.42 -8.77 12.22
C GLU A 169 6.71 -7.96 12.42
N LYS A 170 7.61 -7.92 11.44
CA LYS A 170 8.78 -7.04 11.48
C LYS A 170 8.40 -5.56 11.60
N ALA A 171 7.42 -5.09 10.84
CA ALA A 171 6.93 -3.71 10.92
C ALA A 171 6.32 -3.38 12.29
N LYS A 172 5.72 -4.37 12.96
CA LYS A 172 5.17 -4.25 14.31
C LYS A 172 6.26 -4.21 15.37
N GLU A 173 7.27 -5.07 15.27
CA GLU A 173 8.44 -5.03 16.14
C GLU A 173 9.15 -3.67 16.08
N LEU A 174 9.31 -3.11 14.87
CA LEU A 174 9.86 -1.77 14.68
C LEU A 174 9.01 -0.70 15.36
N ARG A 175 7.68 -0.80 15.28
CA ARG A 175 6.77 0.13 15.97
C ARG A 175 7.00 0.10 17.48
N ILE A 176 7.05 -1.09 18.08
CA ILE A 176 7.27 -1.29 19.51
C ILE A 176 8.64 -0.75 19.94
N ALA A 177 9.70 -1.06 19.18
CA ALA A 177 11.05 -0.58 19.48
C ALA A 177 11.13 0.95 19.50
N ARG A 178 10.45 1.62 18.56
CA ARG A 178 10.39 3.09 18.49
C ARG A 178 9.62 3.70 19.66
N GLU A 179 8.52 3.10 20.08
CA GLU A 179 7.77 3.56 21.26
C GLU A 179 8.59 3.44 22.54
N ASN A 180 9.27 2.31 22.71
CA ASN A 180 10.16 2.10 23.85
C ASN A 180 11.31 3.12 23.87
N HIS A 181 11.93 3.39 22.71
CA HIS A 181 12.98 4.42 22.62
C HIS A 181 12.45 5.81 22.99
N ARG A 182 11.26 6.19 22.52
CA ARG A 182 10.63 7.47 22.87
C ARG A 182 10.37 7.59 24.37
N ASN A 183 9.88 6.52 25.00
CA ASN A 183 9.56 6.51 26.43
C ASN A 183 10.82 6.54 27.33
N ASN A 184 11.96 6.06 26.84
CA ASN A 184 13.22 6.02 27.57
C ASN A 184 14.14 7.23 27.31
N SER A 185 13.75 8.15 26.42
CA SER A 185 14.53 9.34 26.05
C SER A 185 14.12 10.61 26.84
N PHE A 186 13.33 10.45 27.90
CA PHE A 186 12.89 11.49 28.84
C PHE A 186 13.17 11.06 30.27
#